data_AF-A0A1G2Y847-F1
#
_entry.id   AF-A0A1G2Y847-F1
#
_cell.length_a   1.000
_cell.length_b   1.000
_cell.length_c   1.000
_cell.angle_alpha   90.00
_cell.angle_beta   90.00
_cell.angle_gamma   90.00
#
_symmetry.space_group_name_H-M   'P 1'
#
loop_
_entity.id
_entity.type
_entity.pdbx_description
1 polymer ?
#
loop_
_entity_poly.entity_id
_entity_poly.type
_entity_poly.pdbx_seq_one_letter_code
_entity_poly.pdbx_strand_id
1 'polypeptide(L)'
;MPITFHCESCKKKINAPDTAGGKWGKCPYCNHKCYIPSPPSDDEEELTLAPIDDSEEEKYNKMMRETQNITQSLLHQTKEPDEKSDSANIDDKELAQRIVTYLKLMAEGSLDEAHNLAEKISPYRNSAKPILEKILKAKAPLPGLQNIPKKVLERFILDMITNLG
;
A
#
# COMPACT_ATOMS: atom_id res chain seq x y z
N MET A 1 29.47 43.27 3.82
CA MET A 1 29.04 42.53 2.60
C MET A 1 27.52 42.65 2.44
N PRO A 2 26.92 42.16 1.35
CA PRO A 2 25.46 42.01 1.26
C PRO A 2 25.04 40.55 1.53
N ILE A 3 23.98 40.37 2.32
CA ILE A 3 23.40 39.07 2.65
C ILE A 3 22.53 38.61 1.48
N THR A 4 22.90 37.49 0.87
CA THR A 4 22.14 36.90 -0.24
C THR A 4 21.31 35.71 0.24
N PHE A 5 19.99 35.77 0.10
CA PHE A 5 19.09 34.69 0.51
C PHE A 5 17.88 34.58 -0.44
N HIS A 6 17.08 33.53 -0.29
CA HIS A 6 15.90 33.30 -1.13
C HIS A 6 14.62 33.63 -0.37
N CYS A 7 13.67 34.30 -1.02
CA CYS A 7 12.36 34.59 -0.46
C CYS A 7 11.59 33.29 -0.16
N GLU A 8 11.01 33.16 1.03
CA GLU A 8 10.21 31.97 1.40
C GLU A 8 8.99 31.77 0.50
N SER A 9 8.35 32.87 0.08
CA SER A 9 7.13 32.87 -0.73
C SER A 9 7.42 32.72 -2.23
N CYS A 10 8.17 33.65 -2.83
CA CYS A 10 8.37 33.66 -4.29
C CYS A 10 9.67 32.98 -4.76
N LYS A 11 10.50 32.47 -3.84
CA LYS A 11 11.79 31.81 -4.09
C LYS A 11 12.83 32.60 -4.89
N LYS A 12 12.56 33.88 -5.20
CA LYS A 12 13.53 34.77 -5.86
C LYS A 12 14.66 35.13 -4.90
N LYS A 13 15.87 35.26 -5.44
CA LYS A 13 17.06 35.72 -4.71
C LYS A 13 16.92 37.19 -4.33
N ILE A 14 17.15 37.50 -3.07
CA ILE A 14 17.12 38.84 -2.47
C ILE A 14 18.53 39.17 -1.97
N ASN A 15 18.95 40.41 -2.19
CA ASN A 15 20.17 40.96 -1.62
C ASN A 15 19.78 41.99 -0.56
N ALA A 16 20.15 41.75 0.69
CA ALA A 16 19.92 42.66 1.82
C ALA A 16 21.26 43.23 2.31
N PRO A 17 21.28 44.45 2.89
CA PRO A 17 22.48 44.97 3.55
C PRO A 17 22.76 44.19 4.85
N ASP A 18 24.03 44.07 5.23
CA ASP A 18 24.43 43.38 6.49
C ASP A 18 23.73 43.93 7.74
N THR A 19 23.45 45.23 7.78
CA THR A 19 22.74 45.90 8.88
C THR A 19 21.29 45.41 9.09
N ALA A 20 20.76 44.66 8.11
CA ALA A 20 19.44 44.07 8.16
C ALA A 20 19.45 42.59 8.57
N GLY A 21 20.62 41.98 8.80
CA GLY A 21 20.74 40.64 9.36
C GLY A 21 20.00 40.54 10.70
N GLY A 22 19.27 39.43 10.89
CA GLY A 22 18.47 39.17 12.10
C GLY A 22 17.14 39.94 12.16
N LYS A 23 16.78 40.72 11.14
CA LYS A 23 15.54 41.51 11.10
C LYS A 23 14.55 40.98 10.06
N TRP A 24 13.30 41.42 10.20
CA TRP A 24 12.24 41.15 9.23
C TRP A 24 12.16 42.26 8.19
N GLY A 25 12.22 41.89 6.91
CA GLY A 25 12.09 42.80 5.76
C GLY A 25 10.94 42.41 4.83
N LYS A 26 10.61 43.28 3.88
CA LYS A 26 9.66 42.95 2.79
C LYS A 26 10.41 42.53 1.55
N CYS A 27 9.98 41.45 0.91
CA CYS A 27 10.53 40.99 -0.36
C CYS A 27 10.22 42.02 -1.47
N PRO A 28 11.23 42.49 -2.24
CA PRO A 28 11.02 43.49 -3.30
C PRO A 28 10.21 42.97 -4.50
N TYR A 29 10.02 41.65 -4.60
CA TYR A 29 9.32 41.03 -5.74
C TYR A 29 7.87 40.65 -5.46
N CYS A 30 7.51 40.36 -4.21
CA CYS A 30 6.17 39.89 -3.85
C CYS A 30 5.60 40.53 -2.58
N ASN A 31 6.33 41.47 -1.95
CA ASN A 31 5.98 42.15 -0.70
C ASN A 31 5.75 41.24 0.51
N HIS A 32 6.06 39.95 0.40
CA HIS A 32 6.01 39.02 1.52
C HIS A 32 7.02 39.42 2.61
N LYS A 33 6.64 39.27 3.88
CA LYS A 33 7.50 39.57 5.03
C LYS A 33 8.47 38.40 5.24
N CYS A 34 9.74 38.59 4.94
CA CYS A 34 10.78 37.56 5.06
C CYS A 34 11.75 37.89 6.21
N TYR A 35 12.25 36.86 6.88
CA TYR A 35 13.37 36.99 7.80
C TYR A 35 14.69 37.07 7.02
N ILE A 36 15.55 38.03 7.37
CA ILE A 36 16.87 38.19 6.76
C ILE A 36 17.87 37.45 7.67
N PRO A 37 18.51 36.36 7.23
CA PRO A 37 19.46 35.62 8.05
C PRO A 37 20.64 36.53 8.42
N SER A 38 21.20 36.35 9.61
CA SER A 38 22.46 37.01 9.97
C SER A 38 23.61 36.44 9.14
N PRO A 39 24.64 37.24 8.82
CA PRO A 39 25.86 36.68 8.27
C PRO A 39 26.47 35.73 9.31
N PRO A 40 27.14 34.64 8.88
CA PRO A 40 27.87 33.77 9.80
C PRO A 40 28.90 34.63 10.55
N SER A 41 28.89 34.60 11.88
CA SER A 41 29.90 35.28 12.68
C SER A 41 31.17 34.43 12.76
N ASP A 42 32.35 35.05 12.76
CA ASP A 42 33.62 34.33 12.96
C ASP A 42 33.70 33.63 14.33
N ASP A 43 32.82 34.00 15.28
CA ASP A 43 32.66 33.39 16.60
C ASP A 43 31.70 32.16 16.61
N GLU A 44 31.07 31.81 15.48
CA GLU A 44 30.27 30.58 15.37
C GLU A 44 31.21 29.40 15.16
N GLU A 45 31.49 28.65 16.24
CA GLU A 45 32.22 27.39 16.17
C GLU A 45 31.49 26.43 15.22
N GLU A 46 32.22 25.93 14.21
CA GLU A 46 31.71 24.92 13.30
C GLU A 46 31.31 23.67 14.09
N LEU A 47 30.02 23.34 14.09
CA LEU A 47 29.51 22.14 14.75
C LEU A 47 30.10 20.91 14.06
N THR A 48 31.11 20.31 14.70
CA THR A 48 31.69 19.05 14.24
C THR A 48 30.82 17.87 14.68
N LEU A 49 30.77 16.83 13.85
CA LEU A 49 30.13 15.59 14.25
C LEU A 49 30.91 14.99 15.41
N ALA A 50 30.18 14.60 16.47
CA ALA A 50 30.77 13.79 17.53
C ALA A 50 31.31 12.48 16.92
N PRO A 51 32.45 11.96 17.42
CA PRO A 51 32.95 10.66 17.03
C PRO A 51 31.88 9.58 17.26
N ILE A 52 31.85 8.60 16.36
CA ILE A 52 30.95 7.46 16.49
C ILE A 52 31.41 6.61 17.68
N ASP A 53 30.47 6.24 18.54
CA ASP A 53 30.70 5.26 19.60
C ASP A 53 30.46 3.85 19.03
N ASP A 54 31.54 3.10 18.83
CA ASP A 54 31.52 1.74 18.28
C ASP A 54 30.55 0.82 19.05
N SER A 55 30.37 1.05 20.36
CA SER A 55 29.51 0.22 21.21
C SER A 55 28.02 0.44 20.93
N GLU A 56 27.62 1.67 20.58
CA GLU A 56 26.24 1.99 20.18
C GLU A 56 25.95 1.50 18.76
N GLU A 57 26.94 1.56 17.87
CA GLU A 57 26.83 1.04 16.50
C GLU A 57 26.63 -0.48 16.48
N GLU A 58 27.37 -1.22 17.31
CA GLU A 58 27.17 -2.67 17.46
C GLU A 58 25.75 -3.01 17.95
N LYS A 59 25.24 -2.27 18.95
CA LYS A 59 23.87 -2.46 19.46
C LYS A 59 22.84 -2.18 18.38
N TYR A 60 23.00 -1.08 17.65
CA TYR A 60 22.11 -0.71 16.55
C TYR A 60 22.08 -1.81 15.48
N ASN A 61 23.25 -2.29 15.06
CA ASN A 61 23.36 -3.35 14.06
C ASN A 61 22.71 -4.65 14.53
N LYS A 62 22.85 -5.00 15.81
CA LYS A 62 22.18 -6.17 16.40
C LYS A 62 20.66 -6.02 16.36
N MET A 63 20.13 -4.88 16.83
CA MET A 63 18.69 -4.61 16.82
C MET A 63 18.11 -4.61 15.39
N MET A 64 18.85 -4.06 14.42
CA MET A 64 18.44 -4.08 13.01
C MET A 64 18.36 -5.50 12.45
N ARG A 65 19.34 -6.37 12.77
CA ARG A 65 19.28 -7.79 12.38
C ARG A 65 18.11 -8.52 13.00
N GLU A 66 17.84 -8.30 14.28
CA GLU A 66 16.68 -8.87 14.97
C GLU A 66 15.37 -8.43 14.32
N THR A 67 15.25 -7.14 13.99
CA THR A 67 14.08 -6.57 13.31
C THR A 67 13.87 -7.21 11.93
N GLN A 68 14.93 -7.34 11.14
CA GLN A 68 14.88 -7.97 9.82
C GLN A 68 14.43 -9.43 9.92
N ASN A 69 14.99 -10.19 10.85
CA ASN A 69 14.64 -11.59 11.07
C ASN A 69 13.16 -11.77 11.45
N ILE A 70 12.66 -10.92 12.37
CA ILE A 70 11.24 -10.94 12.78
C ILE A 70 10.34 -10.56 11.59
N THR A 71 10.73 -9.55 10.83
CA THR A 71 9.94 -9.11 9.67
C THR A 71 9.83 -10.22 8.63
N GLN A 72 10.93 -10.91 8.32
CA GLN A 72 10.91 -12.05 7.39
C GLN A 72 10.04 -13.20 7.92
N SER A 73 10.13 -13.53 9.21
CA SER A 73 9.33 -14.62 9.78
C SER A 73 7.83 -14.32 9.73
N LEU A 74 7.42 -13.07 9.97
CA LEU A 74 6.02 -12.64 9.83
C LEU A 74 5.53 -12.75 8.38
N LEU A 75 6.33 -12.31 7.40
CA LEU A 75 5.99 -12.42 5.97
C LEU A 75 5.82 -13.87 5.52
N HIS A 76 6.61 -14.80 6.08
CA HIS A 76 6.48 -16.23 5.79
C HIS A 76 5.30 -16.88 6.49
N GLN A 77 4.85 -16.37 7.64
CA GLN A 77 3.66 -16.89 8.35
C GLN A 77 2.34 -16.53 7.66
N THR A 78 2.25 -15.40 6.93
CA THR A 78 1.07 -15.04 6.14
C THR A 78 0.98 -15.72 4.78
N LYS A 79 2.06 -16.36 4.31
CA LYS A 79 1.99 -17.27 3.18
C LYS A 79 1.40 -18.58 3.71
N GLU A 80 0.07 -18.72 3.57
CA GLU A 80 -0.56 -20.04 3.67
C GLU A 80 0.27 -21.04 2.86
N PRO A 81 0.50 -22.26 3.36
CA PRO A 81 1.25 -23.25 2.61
C PRO A 81 0.63 -23.35 1.23
N ASP A 82 1.43 -23.00 0.24
CA ASP A 82 1.18 -23.20 -1.17
C ASP A 82 1.07 -24.71 -1.33
N GLU A 83 -0.14 -25.24 -1.09
CA GLU A 83 -0.49 -26.58 -1.50
C GLU A 83 -0.30 -26.56 -3.00
N LYS A 84 0.87 -27.09 -3.41
CA LYS A 84 1.11 -27.64 -4.72
C LYS A 84 -0.10 -28.50 -5.03
N SER A 85 -1.08 -27.91 -5.70
CA SER A 85 -2.23 -28.65 -6.18
C SER A 85 -1.71 -29.49 -7.32
N ASP A 86 -1.33 -30.71 -6.95
CA ASP A 86 -1.20 -31.81 -7.88
C ASP A 86 -2.42 -31.77 -8.79
N SER A 87 -2.15 -31.68 -10.08
CA SER A 87 -3.11 -31.81 -11.15
C SER A 87 -3.77 -33.19 -11.08
N ALA A 88 -4.83 -33.33 -10.29
CA ALA A 88 -5.67 -34.52 -10.26
C ALA A 88 -7.10 -34.16 -9.82
N ASN A 89 -7.99 -33.99 -10.80
CA ASN A 89 -9.46 -33.99 -10.69
C ASN A 89 -10.04 -33.38 -9.40
N ILE A 90 -10.22 -32.05 -9.37
CA ILE A 90 -11.12 -31.42 -8.38
C ILE A 90 -12.53 -31.97 -8.61
N ASP A 91 -13.17 -32.43 -7.53
CA ASP A 91 -14.58 -32.87 -7.54
C ASP A 91 -15.49 -31.66 -7.82
N ASP A 92 -16.49 -31.84 -8.69
CA ASP A 92 -17.44 -30.78 -9.09
C ASP A 92 -18.11 -30.11 -7.88
N LYS A 93 -18.29 -30.87 -6.80
CA LYS A 93 -18.84 -30.38 -5.52
C LYS A 93 -17.89 -29.40 -4.82
N GLU A 94 -16.59 -29.69 -4.84
CA GLU A 94 -15.57 -28.83 -4.24
C GLU A 94 -15.40 -27.55 -5.05
N LEU A 95 -15.44 -27.66 -6.39
CA LEU A 95 -15.43 -26.49 -7.27
C LEU A 95 -16.66 -25.60 -7.03
N ALA A 96 -17.85 -26.18 -6.86
CA ALA A 96 -19.06 -25.43 -6.52
C ALA A 96 -18.93 -24.72 -5.16
N GLN A 97 -18.32 -25.35 -4.17
CA GLN A 97 -18.08 -24.72 -2.87
C GLN A 97 -17.11 -23.53 -2.97
N ARG A 98 -16.02 -23.66 -3.75
CA ARG A 98 -15.09 -22.56 -4.02
C ARG A 98 -15.79 -21.39 -4.71
N ILE A 99 -16.66 -21.65 -5.69
CA ILE A 99 -17.46 -20.62 -6.37
C ILE A 99 -18.39 -19.90 -5.39
N VAL A 100 -19.07 -20.62 -4.50
CA VAL A 100 -19.95 -20.02 -3.49
C VAL A 100 -19.16 -19.13 -2.52
N THR A 101 -17.99 -19.60 -2.06
CA THR A 101 -17.11 -18.81 -1.19
C THR A 101 -16.63 -17.54 -1.90
N TYR A 102 -16.25 -17.63 -3.18
CA TYR A 102 -15.87 -16.46 -3.98
C TYR A 102 -16.98 -15.42 -4.02
N LEU A 103 -18.22 -15.82 -4.33
CA LEU A 103 -19.37 -14.92 -4.40
C LEU A 103 -19.69 -14.29 -3.04
N LYS A 104 -19.45 -15.01 -1.94
CA LYS A 104 -19.59 -14.49 -0.57
C LYS A 104 -18.53 -13.43 -0.27
N LEU A 105 -17.25 -13.70 -0.56
CA LEU A 105 -16.15 -12.76 -0.34
C LEU A 105 -16.32 -11.46 -1.15
N MET A 106 -16.79 -11.59 -2.40
CA MET A 106 -17.14 -10.45 -3.24
C MET A 106 -18.26 -9.57 -2.64
N ALA A 107 -19.22 -10.19 -1.94
CA ALA A 107 -20.29 -9.45 -1.26
C ALA A 107 -19.86 -8.85 0.09
N GLU A 108 -18.91 -9.47 0.79
CA GLU A 108 -18.36 -8.99 2.06
C GLU A 108 -17.29 -7.90 1.88
N GLY A 109 -16.79 -7.70 0.65
CA GLY A 109 -15.78 -6.68 0.32
C GLY A 109 -14.33 -7.15 0.48
N SER A 110 -14.11 -8.43 0.77
CA SER A 110 -12.78 -9.05 0.89
C SER A 110 -12.20 -9.35 -0.49
N LEU A 111 -11.78 -8.30 -1.21
CA LEU A 111 -11.33 -8.39 -2.62
C LEU A 111 -10.04 -9.20 -2.80
N ASP A 112 -9.10 -9.12 -1.86
CA ASP A 112 -7.82 -9.84 -1.95
C ASP A 112 -8.03 -11.36 -1.86
N GLU A 113 -8.85 -11.81 -0.91
CA GLU A 113 -9.20 -13.24 -0.76
C GLU A 113 -10.04 -13.74 -1.95
N ALA A 114 -10.97 -12.91 -2.44
CA ALA A 114 -11.75 -13.22 -3.63
C ALA A 114 -10.84 -13.36 -4.87
N HIS A 115 -9.83 -12.50 -5.01
CA HIS A 115 -8.87 -12.57 -6.10
C HIS A 115 -8.06 -13.87 -6.07
N ASN A 116 -7.48 -14.20 -4.91
CA ASN A 116 -6.73 -15.45 -4.73
C ASN A 116 -7.59 -16.69 -5.03
N LEU A 117 -8.86 -16.68 -4.65
CA LEU A 117 -9.78 -17.78 -4.92
C LEU A 117 -10.16 -17.87 -6.41
N ALA A 118 -10.28 -16.72 -7.10
CA ALA A 118 -10.49 -16.68 -8.54
C ALA A 118 -9.30 -17.27 -9.32
N GLU A 119 -8.07 -17.00 -8.89
CA GLU A 119 -6.86 -17.62 -9.46
C GLU A 119 -6.89 -19.14 -9.33
N LYS A 120 -7.35 -19.66 -8.17
CA LYS A 120 -7.53 -21.11 -7.95
C LYS A 120 -8.65 -21.73 -8.79
N ILE A 121 -9.63 -20.95 -9.23
CA ILE A 121 -10.76 -21.42 -10.07
C ILE A 121 -10.44 -21.31 -11.57
N SER A 122 -9.61 -20.35 -11.98
CA SER A 122 -9.25 -20.06 -13.38
C SER A 122 -8.82 -21.29 -14.20
N PRO A 123 -7.98 -22.22 -13.69
CA PRO A 123 -7.60 -23.44 -14.41
C PRO A 123 -8.78 -24.35 -14.78
N TYR A 124 -9.87 -24.29 -14.01
CA TYR A 124 -11.05 -25.15 -14.14
C TYR A 124 -12.21 -24.47 -14.87
N ARG A 125 -11.94 -23.45 -15.71
CA ARG A 125 -12.95 -22.65 -16.43
C ARG A 125 -14.02 -23.48 -17.16
N ASN A 126 -13.65 -24.63 -17.74
CA ASN A 126 -14.57 -25.49 -18.48
C ASN A 126 -15.61 -26.17 -17.57
N SER A 127 -15.23 -26.50 -16.33
CA SER A 127 -16.12 -27.08 -15.31
C SER A 127 -16.83 -26.00 -14.50
N ALA A 128 -16.22 -24.82 -14.32
CA ALA A 128 -16.78 -23.72 -13.55
C ALA A 128 -17.97 -23.04 -14.24
N LYS A 129 -17.90 -22.82 -15.56
CA LYS A 129 -18.97 -22.19 -16.37
C LYS A 129 -20.34 -22.88 -16.20
N PRO A 130 -20.48 -24.21 -16.39
CA PRO A 130 -21.79 -24.86 -16.24
C PRO A 130 -22.31 -24.83 -14.81
N ILE A 131 -21.44 -24.75 -13.79
CA ILE A 131 -21.84 -24.60 -12.39
C ILE A 131 -22.38 -23.19 -12.14
N LEU A 132 -21.68 -22.15 -12.61
CA LEU A 132 -22.12 -20.75 -12.53
C LEU A 132 -23.46 -20.53 -13.24
N GLU A 133 -23.66 -21.11 -14.41
CA GLU A 133 -24.93 -21.05 -15.14
C GLU A 133 -26.07 -21.77 -14.39
N LYS A 134 -25.78 -22.89 -13.74
CA LYS A 134 -26.77 -23.59 -12.88
C LYS A 134 -27.15 -22.72 -11.68
N ILE A 135 -26.20 -22.01 -11.07
CA ILE A 135 -26.47 -21.08 -9.96
C ILE A 135 -27.31 -19.89 -10.43
N LEU A 136 -27.01 -19.33 -11.60
CA LEU A 136 -27.78 -18.23 -12.19
C LEU A 136 -29.24 -18.63 -12.48
N LYS A 137 -29.46 -19.88 -12.92
CA LYS A 137 -30.80 -20.43 -13.18
C LYS A 137 -31.51 -20.91 -11.92
N ALA A 138 -30.78 -21.16 -10.82
CA ALA A 138 -31.36 -21.64 -9.58
C ALA A 138 -32.19 -20.55 -8.90
N LYS A 139 -33.47 -20.86 -8.60
CA LYS A 139 -34.43 -19.91 -8.04
C LYS A 139 -34.17 -19.56 -6.55
N ALA A 140 -33.37 -20.39 -5.86
CA ALA A 140 -33.01 -20.23 -4.46
C ALA A 140 -31.49 -20.06 -4.31
N PRO A 141 -31.01 -19.04 -3.56
CA PRO A 141 -29.60 -18.89 -3.27
C PRO A 141 -29.11 -20.07 -2.42
N LEU A 142 -27.97 -20.64 -2.81
CA LEU A 142 -27.29 -21.70 -2.07
C LEU A 142 -27.02 -21.27 -0.61
N PRO A 143 -26.94 -22.22 0.34
CA PRO A 143 -26.61 -21.90 1.74
C PRO A 143 -25.29 -21.11 1.78
N GLY A 144 -25.36 -19.88 2.31
CA GLY A 144 -24.25 -18.92 2.31
C GLY A 144 -24.46 -17.66 1.46
N LEU A 145 -25.35 -17.69 0.47
CA LEU A 145 -25.65 -16.55 -0.43
C LEU A 145 -27.01 -15.88 -0.14
N GLN A 146 -27.67 -16.24 0.97
CA GLN A 146 -29.02 -15.77 1.30
C GLN A 146 -29.09 -14.29 1.67
N ASN A 147 -27.97 -13.72 2.14
CA ASN A 147 -27.89 -12.32 2.56
C ASN A 147 -27.55 -11.36 1.41
N ILE A 148 -27.32 -11.89 0.20
CA ILE A 148 -26.88 -11.10 -0.96
C ILE A 148 -28.09 -10.78 -1.85
N PRO A 149 -28.32 -9.51 -2.22
CA PRO A 149 -29.39 -9.16 -3.16
C PRO A 149 -29.22 -9.88 -4.50
N LYS A 150 -30.32 -10.45 -5.03
CA LYS A 150 -30.29 -11.27 -6.27
C LYS A 150 -29.63 -10.57 -7.45
N LYS A 151 -29.93 -9.29 -7.68
CA LYS A 151 -29.34 -8.50 -8.76
C LYS A 151 -27.82 -8.34 -8.66
N VAL A 152 -27.31 -8.25 -7.43
CA VAL A 152 -25.87 -8.13 -7.15
C VAL A 152 -25.19 -9.48 -7.42
N LEU A 153 -25.80 -10.56 -6.97
CA LEU A 153 -25.31 -11.92 -7.21
C LEU A 153 -25.28 -12.25 -8.71
N GLU A 154 -26.35 -11.92 -9.44
CA GLU A 154 -26.42 -12.07 -10.90
C GLU A 154 -25.28 -11.31 -11.58
N ARG A 155 -25.02 -10.07 -11.15
CA ARG A 155 -23.93 -9.27 -11.71
C ARG A 155 -22.56 -9.90 -11.44
N PHE A 156 -22.30 -10.34 -10.21
CA PHE A 156 -21.02 -11.00 -9.86
C PHE A 156 -20.80 -12.30 -10.62
N ILE A 157 -21.85 -13.11 -10.80
CA ILE A 157 -21.76 -14.34 -11.61
C ILE A 157 -21.42 -14.00 -13.06
N LEU A 158 -22.08 -12.99 -13.64
CA LEU A 158 -21.80 -12.56 -15.02
C LEU A 158 -20.37 -12.04 -15.17
N ASP A 159 -19.91 -11.20 -14.24
CA ASP A 159 -18.55 -10.64 -14.26
C ASP A 159 -17.49 -11.77 -14.14
N MET A 160 -17.77 -12.80 -13.33
CA MET A 160 -16.90 -13.98 -13.22
C MET A 160 -16.90 -14.80 -14.52
N ILE A 161 -18.05 -15.01 -15.15
CA ILE A 161 -18.13 -15.71 -16.44
C ILE A 161 -17.35 -14.97 -17.53
N THR A 162 -17.42 -13.63 -17.57
CA THR A 162 -16.65 -12.83 -18.52
C THR A 162 -15.15 -12.88 -18.27
N ASN A 163 -14.72 -12.90 -17.00
CA ASN A 163 -13.30 -12.98 -16.65
C ASN A 163 -12.70 -14.39 -16.90
N LEU A 164 -13.54 -15.43 -16.97
CA LEU A 164 -13.16 -16.80 -17.33
C LEU A 164 -13.30 -17.09 -18.84
N GLY A 165 -13.77 -16.12 -19.63
CA GLY A 165 -13.96 -16.18 -21.09
C GLY A 165 -12.66 -15.89 -21.83
#